data_AF-A0A9K3EE25-F1
#
_entry.id   AF-A0A9K3EE25-F1
#
_cell.length_a   1.000
_cell.length_b   1.000
_cell.length_c   1.000
_cell.angle_alpha   90.00
_cell.angle_beta   90.00
_cell.angle_gamma   90.00
#
_symmetry.space_group_name_H-M   'P 1'
#
loop_
_entity.id
_entity.type
_entity.pdbx_description
1 polymer ?
#
loop_
_entity_poly.entity_id
_entity_poly.type
_entity_poly.pdbx_seq_one_letter_code
_entity_poly.pdbx_strand_id
1 'polypeptide(L)'
;MGHEHEKYKSEFLNEYFENLNISTNEPDWNNLILQAMSIKDFKDCKALLDMLEDEDYFIKDEYYLEVAFNNMIEWFLKEKLEIHSRPLPAYASNNRKVRLLDLYMAVKREGGHQRITENGMWAMIAKDTGFEYEDGEYMRLIYAM
;
A
#
# COMPACT_ATOMS: atom_id res chain seq x y z
N MET A 1 41.80 -8.09 -15.11
CA MET A 1 41.78 -7.31 -13.85
C MET A 1 40.39 -6.78 -13.48
N GLY A 2 39.57 -6.22 -14.38
CA GLY A 2 38.22 -5.74 -14.01
C GLY A 2 37.19 -6.82 -13.63
N HIS A 3 37.25 -7.99 -14.29
CA HIS A 3 36.25 -9.06 -14.14
C HIS A 3 36.38 -9.87 -12.85
N GLU A 4 37.61 -10.04 -12.33
CA GLU A 4 37.86 -10.68 -11.03
C GLU A 4 37.45 -9.79 -9.86
N HIS A 5 37.59 -8.47 -10.01
CA HIS A 5 37.25 -7.51 -8.96
C HIS A 5 35.73 -7.35 -8.80
N GLU A 6 34.99 -7.37 -9.91
CA GLU A 6 33.51 -7.46 -9.92
C GLU A 6 33.02 -8.75 -9.26
N LYS A 7 33.59 -9.88 -9.66
CA LYS A 7 33.25 -11.18 -9.10
C LYS A 7 33.54 -11.26 -7.59
N TYR A 8 34.71 -10.79 -7.15
CA TYR A 8 35.07 -10.72 -5.74
C TYR A 8 34.12 -9.81 -4.95
N LYS A 9 33.71 -8.66 -5.49
CA LYS A 9 32.72 -7.78 -4.84
C LYS A 9 31.38 -8.49 -4.66
N SER A 10 30.90 -9.18 -5.69
CA SER A 10 29.63 -9.89 -5.62
C SER A 10 29.68 -11.05 -4.62
N GLU A 11 30.75 -11.83 -4.63
CA GLU A 11 30.95 -12.95 -3.69
C GLU A 11 31.09 -12.46 -2.26
N PHE A 12 31.87 -11.40 -2.03
CA PHE A 12 32.04 -10.78 -0.70
C PHE A 12 30.73 -10.23 -0.15
N LEU A 13 29.94 -9.52 -0.96
CA LEU A 13 28.66 -8.96 -0.52
C LEU A 13 27.67 -10.06 -0.18
N ASN A 14 27.58 -11.10 -1.03
CA ASN A 14 26.71 -12.24 -0.75
C ASN A 14 27.12 -12.97 0.52
N GLU A 15 28.42 -13.26 0.71
CA GLU A 15 28.92 -13.91 1.92
C GLU A 15 28.74 -13.05 3.17
N TYR A 16 28.83 -11.72 3.05
CA TYR A 16 28.57 -10.79 4.14
C TYR A 16 27.09 -10.81 4.58
N PHE A 17 26.15 -10.77 3.63
CA PHE A 17 24.71 -10.78 3.94
C PHE A 17 24.22 -12.14 4.44
N GLU A 18 24.77 -13.24 3.93
CA GLU A 18 24.42 -14.60 4.38
C GLU A 18 24.93 -14.90 5.80
N ASN A 19 26.10 -14.33 6.17
CA ASN A 19 26.69 -14.51 7.50
C ASN A 19 26.29 -13.41 8.49
N LEU A 20 25.43 -12.48 8.09
CA LEU A 20 24.94 -11.42 8.94
C LEU A 20 23.97 -12.06 9.95
N ASN A 21 24.48 -12.30 11.16
CA ASN A 21 23.68 -12.85 12.25
C ASN A 21 22.81 -11.72 12.83
N ILE A 22 21.68 -11.49 12.17
CA ILE A 22 20.74 -10.41 12.50
C ILE A 22 20.21 -10.65 13.91
N SER A 23 20.63 -9.81 14.84
CA SER A 23 20.17 -9.82 16.23
C SER A 23 18.66 -9.60 16.28
N THR A 24 17.95 -10.30 17.17
CA THR A 24 16.50 -10.10 17.43
C THR A 24 16.15 -8.69 17.95
N ASN A 25 17.14 -7.82 18.14
CA ASN A 25 17.01 -6.43 18.56
C ASN A 25 17.30 -5.41 17.43
N GLU A 26 17.40 -5.83 16.16
CA GLU A 26 17.49 -4.86 15.07
C GLU A 26 16.19 -4.04 14.94
N PRO A 27 16.29 -2.72 14.68
CA PRO A 27 15.11 -1.92 14.38
C PRO A 27 14.47 -2.48 13.11
N ASP A 28 13.15 -2.53 13.11
CA ASP A 28 12.41 -3.01 11.94
C ASP A 28 12.66 -2.06 10.76
N TRP A 29 13.54 -2.48 9.86
CA TRP A 29 13.98 -1.70 8.72
C TRP A 29 12.81 -1.33 7.81
N ASN A 30 11.78 -2.17 7.73
CA ASN A 30 10.57 -1.90 6.96
C ASN A 30 9.82 -0.70 7.53
N ASN A 31 9.67 -0.67 8.85
CA ASN A 31 9.09 0.47 9.55
C ASN A 31 9.90 1.75 9.37
N LEU A 32 11.23 1.67 9.46
CA LEU A 32 12.09 2.83 9.23
C LEU A 32 12.01 3.34 7.78
N ILE A 33 11.93 2.43 6.79
CA ILE A 33 11.75 2.78 5.37
C ILE A 33 10.40 3.46 5.16
N LEU A 34 9.30 2.90 5.69
CA LEU A 34 7.96 3.48 5.55
C LEU A 34 7.85 4.85 6.24
N GLN A 35 8.48 5.02 7.41
CA GLN A 35 8.53 6.31 8.09
C GLN A 35 9.36 7.35 7.34
N ALA A 36 10.45 6.93 6.69
CA ALA A 36 11.30 7.81 5.90
C ALA A 36 10.76 8.06 4.47
N MET A 37 9.81 7.25 4.00
CA MET A 37 9.24 7.36 2.67
C MET A 37 8.50 8.69 2.51
N SER A 38 8.85 9.41 1.46
CA SER A 38 8.21 10.68 1.10
C SER A 38 7.81 10.60 -0.36
N ILE A 39 6.51 10.68 -0.61
CA ILE A 39 5.96 10.63 -1.96
C ILE A 39 6.17 11.97 -2.64
N LYS A 40 6.98 12.00 -3.71
CA LYS A 40 7.31 13.22 -4.47
C LYS A 40 7.09 13.04 -5.96
N ASP A 41 7.11 11.79 -6.45
CA ASP A 41 6.84 11.47 -7.84
C ASP A 41 6.15 10.09 -8.02
N PHE A 42 5.89 9.74 -9.28
CA PHE A 42 5.28 8.46 -9.64
C PHE A 42 6.13 7.23 -9.32
N LYS A 43 7.45 7.36 -9.26
CA LYS A 43 8.32 6.24 -8.91
C LYS A 43 8.16 5.89 -7.44
N ASP A 44 8.00 6.90 -6.58
CA ASP A 44 7.71 6.69 -5.17
C ASP A 44 6.36 5.97 -4.97
N CYS A 45 5.32 6.40 -5.71
CA CYS A 45 4.03 5.71 -5.70
C CYS A 45 4.16 4.25 -6.15
N LYS A 46 4.88 4.00 -7.24
CA LYS A 46 5.10 2.65 -7.75
C LYS A 46 5.86 1.79 -6.74
N ALA A 47 6.89 2.32 -6.11
CA ALA A 47 7.65 1.59 -5.10
C ALA A 47 6.77 1.16 -3.92
N LEU A 48 5.88 2.05 -3.44
CA LEU A 48 4.92 1.69 -2.39
C LEU A 48 3.94 0.60 -2.85
N LEU A 49 3.41 0.72 -4.07
CA LEU A 49 2.48 -0.29 -4.61
C LEU A 49 3.15 -1.65 -4.86
N ASP A 50 4.41 -1.66 -5.30
CA ASP A 50 5.22 -2.86 -5.47
C ASP A 50 5.45 -3.55 -4.11
N MET A 51 5.64 -2.80 -3.02
CA MET A 51 5.74 -3.35 -1.65
C MET A 51 4.44 -4.02 -1.18
N LEU A 52 3.28 -3.55 -1.63
CA LEU A 52 1.98 -4.16 -1.30
C LEU A 52 1.75 -5.50 -2.01
N GLU A 53 2.60 -5.90 -2.95
CA GLU A 53 2.50 -7.21 -3.62
C GLU A 53 3.08 -8.35 -2.78
N ASP A 54 3.88 -8.02 -1.77
CA ASP A 54 4.43 -8.98 -0.82
C ASP A 54 3.45 -9.19 0.35
N GLU A 55 2.68 -10.29 0.30
CA GLU A 55 1.66 -10.61 1.31
C GLU A 55 2.25 -10.84 2.72
N ASP A 56 3.51 -11.28 2.82
CA ASP A 56 4.20 -11.49 4.10
C ASP A 56 4.62 -10.16 4.76
N TYR A 57 4.78 -9.11 3.96
CA TYR A 57 5.12 -7.75 4.40
C TYR A 57 3.91 -7.02 5.03
N PHE A 58 2.71 -7.26 4.51
CA PHE A 58 1.49 -6.51 4.86
C PHE A 58 1.04 -6.68 6.32
N ILE A 59 1.28 -7.85 6.91
CA ILE A 59 0.67 -8.23 8.20
C ILE A 59 1.39 -7.61 9.41
N LYS A 60 2.67 -7.26 9.29
CA LYS A 60 3.46 -6.75 10.43
C LYS A 60 3.33 -5.24 10.64
N ASP A 61 3.18 -4.48 9.55
CA ASP A 61 3.35 -3.02 9.56
C ASP A 61 2.14 -2.24 8.99
N GLU A 62 0.93 -2.80 9.16
CA GLU A 62 -0.35 -2.28 8.62
C GLU A 62 -0.54 -0.77 8.88
N TYR A 63 -0.14 -0.27 10.06
CA TYR A 63 -0.28 1.15 10.41
C TYR A 63 0.59 2.08 9.54
N TYR A 64 1.87 1.78 9.37
CA TYR A 64 2.78 2.65 8.61
C TYR A 64 2.48 2.55 7.12
N LEU A 65 2.07 1.37 6.64
CA LEU A 65 1.55 1.20 5.28
C LEU A 65 0.31 2.04 5.03
N GLU A 66 -0.67 2.03 5.94
CA GLU A 66 -1.87 2.86 5.83
C GLU A 66 -1.53 4.36 5.80
N VAL A 67 -0.56 4.81 6.60
CA VAL A 67 -0.10 6.21 6.58
C VAL A 67 0.57 6.55 5.24
N ALA A 68 1.51 5.73 4.78
CA ALA A 68 2.19 5.93 3.51
C ALA A 68 1.22 5.92 2.32
N PHE A 69 0.24 5.01 2.33
CA PHE A 69 -0.78 4.90 1.31
C PHE A 69 -1.71 6.11 1.27
N ASN A 70 -2.15 6.60 2.44
CA ASN A 70 -2.94 7.83 2.52
C ASN A 70 -2.13 9.05 2.03
N ASN A 71 -0.85 9.18 2.39
CA ASN A 71 0.02 10.24 1.91
C ASN A 71 0.21 10.18 0.38
N MET A 72 0.32 8.97 -0.18
CA MET A 72 0.41 8.76 -1.63
C MET A 72 -0.84 9.23 -2.34
N ILE A 73 -2.03 8.87 -1.83
CA ILE A 73 -3.31 9.32 -2.39
C ILE A 73 -3.45 10.84 -2.29
N GLU A 74 -3.11 11.41 -1.14
CA GLU A 74 -3.18 12.86 -0.91
C GLU A 74 -2.28 13.64 -1.88
N TRP A 75 -1.01 13.20 -2.02
CA TRP A 75 -0.08 13.79 -2.97
C TRP A 75 -0.59 13.65 -4.42
N PHE A 76 -1.07 12.46 -4.79
CA PHE A 76 -1.54 12.21 -6.14
C PHE A 76 -2.76 13.08 -6.50
N LEU A 77 -3.70 13.25 -5.57
CA LEU A 77 -4.87 14.10 -5.81
C LEU A 77 -4.51 15.59 -5.83
N LYS A 78 -3.80 16.07 -4.80
CA LYS A 78 -3.58 17.51 -4.59
C LYS A 78 -2.46 18.06 -5.47
N GLU A 79 -1.33 17.38 -5.52
CA GLU A 79 -0.13 17.88 -6.21
C GLU A 79 -0.11 17.45 -7.68
N LYS A 80 -0.55 16.22 -7.98
CA LYS A 80 -0.48 15.70 -9.35
C LYS A 80 -1.72 16.01 -10.19
N LEU A 81 -2.91 15.96 -9.59
CA LEU A 81 -4.18 16.20 -10.29
C LEU A 81 -4.83 17.56 -9.97
N GLU A 82 -4.30 18.32 -9.00
CA GLU A 82 -4.86 19.61 -8.55
C GLU A 82 -6.32 19.50 -8.05
N ILE A 83 -6.70 18.34 -7.51
CA ILE A 83 -8.03 18.08 -6.95
C ILE A 83 -7.99 18.30 -5.44
N HIS A 84 -8.64 19.37 -4.99
CA HIS A 84 -8.75 19.73 -3.56
C HIS A 84 -10.15 19.56 -2.96
N SER A 85 -11.15 19.27 -3.81
CA SER A 85 -12.54 19.10 -3.39
C SER A 85 -12.82 17.75 -2.73
N ARG A 86 -11.93 16.77 -2.89
CA ARG A 86 -12.11 15.42 -2.35
C ARG A 86 -11.78 15.40 -0.86
N PRO A 87 -12.74 15.05 0.02
CA PRO A 87 -12.48 14.92 1.43
C PRO A 87 -11.62 13.67 1.70
N LEU A 88 -10.46 13.87 2.32
CA LEU A 88 -9.65 12.82 2.92
C LEU A 88 -9.56 13.11 4.44
N PRO A 89 -9.79 12.11 5.32
CA PRO A 89 -10.14 10.72 5.01
C PRO A 89 -11.63 10.54 4.64
N ALA A 90 -11.95 9.43 3.98
CA ALA A 90 -13.32 9.10 3.61
C ALA A 90 -14.10 8.46 4.78
N TYR A 91 -15.39 8.83 4.97
CA TYR A 91 -16.22 8.39 6.10
C TYR A 91 -17.57 7.80 5.67
N ALA A 92 -17.84 6.56 6.04
CA ALA A 92 -19.12 5.90 5.81
C ALA A 92 -20.31 6.53 6.55
N SER A 93 -21.51 6.05 6.20
CA SER A 93 -22.84 6.46 6.66
C SER A 93 -22.97 6.64 8.18
N ASN A 94 -22.16 5.90 8.95
CA ASN A 94 -22.12 5.88 10.42
C ASN A 94 -20.90 6.63 11.01
N ASN A 95 -20.28 7.53 10.24
CA ASN A 95 -19.07 8.25 10.61
C ASN A 95 -17.87 7.33 10.90
N ARG A 96 -17.89 6.07 10.42
CA ARG A 96 -16.72 5.20 10.46
C ARG A 96 -15.76 5.59 9.34
N LYS A 97 -14.50 5.79 9.72
CA LYS A 97 -13.41 6.00 8.76
C LYS A 97 -13.28 4.76 7.86
N VAL A 98 -13.26 4.98 6.55
CA VAL A 98 -12.92 3.95 5.57
C VAL A 98 -11.40 3.91 5.45
N ARG A 99 -10.81 2.73 5.70
CA ARG A 99 -9.38 2.50 5.48
C ARG A 99 -9.16 2.28 3.99
N LEU A 100 -8.50 3.25 3.34
CA LEU A 100 -8.36 3.24 1.88
C LEU A 100 -7.44 2.11 1.41
N LEU A 101 -6.45 1.72 2.23
CA LEU A 101 -5.58 0.59 1.93
C LEU A 101 -6.37 -0.73 1.90
N ASP A 102 -7.20 -0.99 2.91
CA ASP A 102 -8.04 -2.20 2.94
C ASP A 102 -8.99 -2.27 1.75
N LEU A 103 -9.64 -1.15 1.44
CA LEU A 103 -10.55 -1.06 0.31
C LEU A 103 -9.81 -1.33 -1.00
N TYR A 104 -8.59 -0.78 -1.15
CA TYR A 104 -7.73 -1.05 -2.29
C TYR A 104 -7.34 -2.53 -2.39
N MET A 105 -6.89 -3.15 -1.30
CA MET A 105 -6.46 -4.55 -1.28
C MET A 105 -7.63 -5.51 -1.54
N ALA A 106 -8.79 -5.26 -0.94
CA ALA A 106 -10.00 -6.04 -1.20
C ALA A 106 -10.41 -5.97 -2.68
N VAL A 107 -10.39 -4.76 -3.27
CA VAL A 107 -10.70 -4.60 -4.69
C VAL A 107 -9.64 -5.25 -5.60
N LYS A 108 -8.35 -5.12 -5.27
CA LYS A 108 -7.26 -5.75 -6.02
C LYS A 108 -7.40 -7.27 -6.02
N ARG A 109 -7.68 -7.87 -4.86
CA ARG A 109 -7.88 -9.32 -4.70
C ARG A 109 -8.99 -9.87 -5.57
N GLU A 110 -10.11 -9.14 -5.68
CA GLU A 110 -11.25 -9.55 -6.51
C GLU A 110 -11.08 -9.26 -8.01
N GLY A 111 -9.89 -8.80 -8.44
CA GLY A 111 -9.55 -8.55 -9.84
C GLY A 111 -9.85 -7.13 -10.32
N GLY A 112 -9.97 -6.17 -9.40
CA GLY A 112 -10.03 -4.74 -9.69
C GLY A 112 -11.44 -4.18 -9.91
N HIS A 113 -11.49 -2.84 -9.99
CA HIS A 113 -12.72 -2.05 -10.03
C HIS A 113 -13.70 -2.47 -11.13
N GLN A 114 -13.20 -2.71 -12.36
CA GLN A 114 -14.05 -3.05 -13.50
C GLN A 114 -14.79 -4.37 -13.26
N ARG A 115 -14.06 -5.42 -12.88
CA ARG A 115 -14.63 -6.75 -12.64
C ARG A 115 -15.65 -6.75 -11.51
N ILE A 116 -15.36 -6.04 -10.41
CA ILE A 116 -16.28 -5.93 -9.27
C ILE A 116 -17.56 -5.20 -9.66
N THR A 117 -17.44 -4.13 -10.45
CA THR A 117 -18.59 -3.33 -10.90
C THR A 117 -19.47 -4.12 -11.87
N GLU A 118 -18.87 -4.81 -12.84
CA GLU A 118 -19.60 -5.65 -13.80
C GLU A 118 -20.33 -6.82 -13.13
N ASN A 119 -19.73 -7.39 -12.07
CA ASN A 119 -20.31 -8.52 -11.34
C ASN A 119 -21.20 -8.12 -10.15
N GLY A 120 -21.36 -6.82 -9.86
CA GLY A 120 -22.18 -6.34 -8.73
C GLY A 120 -21.64 -6.73 -7.34
N MET A 121 -20.31 -6.87 -7.20
CA MET A 121 -19.67 -7.43 -6.00
C MET A 121 -19.39 -6.41 -4.89
N TRP A 122 -19.78 -5.14 -5.06
CA TRP A 122 -19.49 -4.08 -4.09
C TRP A 122 -20.03 -4.33 -2.69
N ALA A 123 -21.18 -5.00 -2.58
CA ALA A 123 -21.73 -5.40 -1.28
C ALA A 123 -20.80 -6.39 -0.55
N MET A 124 -20.16 -7.31 -1.29
CA MET A 124 -19.18 -8.24 -0.72
C MET A 124 -17.91 -7.52 -0.29
N ILE A 125 -17.43 -6.55 -1.09
CA ILE A 125 -16.29 -5.70 -0.71
C ILE A 125 -16.57 -4.91 0.57
N ALA A 126 -17.77 -4.36 0.73
CA ALA A 126 -18.18 -3.70 1.96
C ALA A 126 -18.09 -4.67 3.16
N LYS A 127 -18.57 -5.91 2.99
CA LYS A 127 -18.49 -6.90 4.07
C LYS A 127 -17.04 -7.29 4.42
N ASP A 128 -16.20 -7.51 3.41
CA ASP A 128 -14.79 -7.86 3.57
C ASP A 128 -13.97 -6.76 4.27
N THR A 129 -14.36 -5.50 4.09
CA THR A 129 -13.73 -4.33 4.73
C THR A 129 -14.38 -3.98 6.08
N GLY A 130 -15.27 -4.82 6.59
CA GLY A 130 -15.89 -4.68 7.92
C GLY A 130 -17.09 -3.74 7.98
N PHE A 131 -17.73 -3.47 6.84
CA PHE A 131 -18.98 -2.71 6.70
C PHE A 131 -20.17 -3.64 6.42
N GLU A 132 -21.37 -3.07 6.28
CA GLU A 132 -22.55 -3.86 5.95
C GLU A 132 -22.77 -3.95 4.43
N TYR A 133 -23.53 -4.94 3.98
CA TYR A 133 -23.79 -5.17 2.55
C TYR A 133 -24.45 -3.95 1.89
N GLU A 134 -25.27 -3.22 2.65
CA GLU A 134 -25.94 -2.00 2.21
C GLU A 134 -24.97 -0.85 1.93
N ASP A 135 -23.76 -0.88 2.52
CA ASP A 135 -22.71 0.12 2.28
C ASP A 135 -21.97 -0.12 0.95
N GLY A 136 -22.33 -1.13 0.15
CA GLY A 136 -21.65 -1.48 -1.11
C GLY A 136 -21.55 -0.32 -2.10
N GLU A 137 -22.67 0.36 -2.39
CA GLU A 137 -22.64 1.55 -3.28
C GLU A 137 -21.79 2.68 -2.71
N TYR A 138 -21.73 2.81 -1.39
CA TYR A 138 -20.89 3.79 -0.73
C TYR A 138 -19.40 3.48 -0.92
N MET A 139 -19.00 2.20 -0.82
CA MET A 139 -17.63 1.76 -1.12
C MET A 139 -17.24 2.02 -2.57
N ARG A 140 -18.16 1.75 -3.52
CA ARG A 140 -17.95 2.04 -4.95
C ARG A 140 -17.68 3.52 -5.17
N LEU A 141 -18.49 4.38 -4.56
CA LEU A 141 -18.37 5.84 -4.67
C LEU A 141 -17.03 6.33 -4.09
N ILE A 142 -16.60 5.82 -2.94
CA ILE A 142 -15.28 6.16 -2.40
C ILE A 142 -14.15 5.74 -3.33
N TYR A 143 -14.23 4.54 -3.90
CA TYR A 143 -13.16 4.00 -4.74
C TYR A 143 -13.04 4.71 -6.09
N ALA A 144 -14.19 5.05 -6.70
CA ALA A 144 -14.25 5.59 -8.06
C ALA A 144 -14.07 7.11 -8.14
N MET A 145 -14.41 7.85 -7.09
CA MET A 145 -14.03 9.27 -6.94
C MET A 145 -12.57 9.39 -6.52
#